data_AF-A0A2E7R3P7-F1
#
_entry.id   AF-A0A2E7R3P7-F1
#
_cell.length_a   1.000
_cell.length_b   1.000
_cell.length_c   1.000
_cell.angle_alpha   90.00
_cell.angle_beta   90.00
_cell.angle_gamma   90.00
#
_symmetry.space_group_name_H-M   'P 1'
#
loop_
_entity.id
_entity.type
_entity.pdbx_description
1 polymer ?
#
loop_
_entity_poly.entity_id
_entity_poly.type
_entity_poly.pdbx_seq_one_letter_code
_entity_poly.pdbx_strand_id
1 'polypeptide(L)'
;MDQSSSGFNITDQEFLQGYWETTLWKPQIVADNVLTGIYLADASYRSALAVLMLQECVESARRLATIVLGLTNSSGNLAQYLREPLAGATGWRSMVDIIENRSSAEELIEMLHLDFQAEQSVNELLDTRGLIHYAVPVSLYEAGLPSVVIHPASNDKSDLVLQNHDRDRSPVSATIPLEEEQIVALGDATGDFVTWSRDFLGVFLDIAASEN
;
A
#
# COMPACT_ATOMS: atom_id res chain seq x y z
N MET A 1 34.21 29.16 6.93
CA MET A 1 33.15 29.14 5.91
C MET A 1 32.16 28.10 6.37
N ASP A 2 31.19 28.53 7.17
CA ASP A 2 30.06 27.69 7.58
C ASP A 2 29.20 27.44 6.36
N GLN A 3 29.16 26.19 5.91
CA GLN A 3 28.04 25.71 5.11
C GLN A 3 26.95 25.29 6.09
N SER A 4 26.15 26.27 6.50
CA SER A 4 24.82 26.02 7.04
C SER A 4 23.99 25.34 5.97
N SER A 5 24.01 24.00 5.93
CA SER A 5 22.91 23.25 5.35
C SER A 5 21.69 23.52 6.24
N SER A 6 20.93 24.55 5.91
CA SER A 6 19.54 24.68 6.37
C SER A 6 18.73 23.57 5.68
N GLY A 7 19.01 22.33 6.05
CA GLY A 7 18.11 21.22 5.78
C GLY A 7 16.83 21.49 6.55
N PHE A 8 15.68 21.29 5.91
CA PHE A 8 14.41 21.24 6.60
C PHE A 8 14.50 20.19 7.72
N ASN A 9 14.66 20.63 8.97
CA ASN A 9 14.58 19.74 10.13
C ASN A 9 13.10 19.59 10.47
N ILE A 10 12.47 18.57 9.90
CA ILE A 10 11.09 18.15 10.22
C ILE A 10 11.18 17.17 11.39
N THR A 11 10.45 17.44 12.47
CA THR A 11 10.36 16.52 13.62
C THR A 11 9.65 15.22 13.24
N ASP A 12 9.81 14.16 14.04
CA ASP A 12 9.10 12.90 13.79
C ASP A 12 7.58 13.06 13.82
N GLN A 13 7.07 13.89 14.74
CA GLN A 13 5.65 14.18 14.83
C GLN A 13 5.14 14.95 13.60
N GLU A 14 5.83 16.01 13.17
CA GLU A 14 5.44 16.75 11.95
C GLU A 14 5.50 15.87 10.70
N PHE A 15 6.49 14.97 10.61
CA PHE A 15 6.59 14.02 9.52
C PHE A 15 5.41 13.05 9.52
N LEU A 16 5.09 12.42 10.65
CA LEU A 16 3.98 11.46 10.75
C LEU A 16 2.63 12.13 10.49
N GLN A 17 2.42 13.34 11.03
CA GLN A 17 1.21 14.12 10.75
C GLN A 17 1.08 14.42 9.26
N GLY A 18 2.13 14.95 8.63
CA GLY A 18 2.12 15.22 7.18
C GLY A 18 1.95 13.95 6.35
N TYR A 19 2.56 12.84 6.76
CA TYR A 19 2.42 11.54 6.11
C TYR A 19 0.97 11.05 6.16
N TRP A 20 0.33 11.17 7.33
CA TRP A 20 -1.07 10.83 7.52
C TRP A 20 -1.98 11.75 6.69
N GLU A 21 -1.79 13.07 6.74
CA GLU A 21 -2.65 14.05 6.07
C GLU A 21 -2.56 14.03 4.53
N THR A 22 -1.43 13.61 3.97
CA THR A 22 -1.19 13.76 2.52
C THR A 22 -0.75 12.47 1.86
N THR A 23 0.35 11.87 2.33
CA THR A 23 0.98 10.71 1.67
C THR A 23 0.07 9.50 1.63
N LEU A 24 -0.69 9.23 2.69
CA LEU A 24 -1.62 8.11 2.74
C LEU A 24 -2.84 8.28 1.83
N TRP A 25 -3.30 9.51 1.59
CA TRP A 25 -4.46 9.77 0.72
C TRP A 25 -4.14 9.62 -0.77
N LYS A 26 -2.88 9.85 -1.16
CA LYS A 26 -2.48 9.94 -2.58
C LYS A 26 -2.95 8.73 -3.40
N PRO A 27 -2.76 7.46 -2.98
CA PRO A 27 -3.19 6.32 -3.78
C PRO A 27 -4.69 6.28 -4.05
N GLN A 28 -5.52 6.55 -3.04
CA GLN A 28 -6.97 6.55 -3.19
C GLN A 28 -7.43 7.70 -4.09
N ILE A 29 -6.90 8.91 -3.92
CA ILE A 29 -7.24 10.04 -4.79
C ILE A 29 -6.92 9.71 -6.25
N VAL A 30 -5.75 9.11 -6.52
CA VAL A 30 -5.38 8.72 -7.88
C VAL A 30 -6.30 7.59 -8.38
N ALA A 31 -6.57 6.57 -7.57
CA ALA A 31 -7.46 5.46 -7.91
C ALA A 31 -8.88 5.96 -8.28
N ASP A 32 -9.48 6.85 -7.49
CA ASP A 32 -10.81 7.41 -7.75
C ASP A 32 -10.86 8.17 -9.09
N ASN A 33 -9.80 8.94 -9.38
CA ASN A 33 -9.68 9.64 -10.66
C ASN A 33 -9.48 8.65 -11.84
N VAL A 34 -8.73 7.58 -11.63
CA VAL A 34 -8.54 6.51 -12.62
C VAL A 34 -9.85 5.79 -12.91
N LEU A 35 -10.61 5.39 -11.87
CA LEU A 35 -11.93 4.76 -12.04
C LEU A 35 -12.89 5.69 -12.77
N THR A 36 -12.87 6.99 -12.48
CA THR A 36 -13.68 7.97 -13.22
C THR A 36 -13.27 8.05 -14.70
N GLY A 37 -11.98 8.05 -14.99
CA GLY A 37 -11.44 8.16 -16.35
C GLY A 37 -11.63 6.92 -17.21
N ILE A 38 -11.65 5.73 -16.62
CA ILE A 38 -11.59 4.48 -17.37
C ILE A 38 -12.84 4.21 -18.22
N TYR A 39 -14.01 4.63 -17.73
CA TYR A 39 -15.27 4.48 -18.46
C TYR A 39 -15.33 5.30 -19.74
N LEU A 40 -14.57 6.40 -19.80
CA LEU A 40 -14.55 7.34 -20.93
C LEU A 40 -13.38 7.08 -21.90
N ALA A 41 -12.49 6.17 -21.55
CA ALA A 41 -11.22 5.93 -22.23
C ALA A 41 -11.33 4.98 -23.44
N ASP A 42 -10.49 5.17 -24.45
CA ASP A 42 -10.23 4.17 -25.50
C ASP A 42 -9.38 2.99 -24.99
N ALA A 43 -9.27 1.92 -25.77
CA ALA A 43 -8.58 0.70 -25.34
C ALA A 43 -7.12 0.91 -24.91
N SER A 44 -6.36 1.76 -25.61
CA SER A 44 -4.95 2.01 -25.27
C SER A 44 -4.82 2.83 -23.98
N TYR A 45 -5.72 3.79 -23.78
CA TYR A 45 -5.76 4.61 -22.60
C TYR A 45 -6.25 3.82 -21.38
N ARG A 46 -7.22 2.90 -21.56
CA ARG A 46 -7.66 1.95 -20.52
C ARG A 46 -6.53 1.08 -20.01
N SER A 47 -5.68 0.55 -20.88
CA SER A 47 -4.52 -0.25 -20.48
C SER A 47 -3.55 0.55 -19.61
N ALA A 48 -3.26 1.80 -19.98
CA ALA A 48 -2.40 2.68 -19.19
C ALA A 48 -3.03 3.02 -17.82
N LEU A 49 -4.34 3.26 -17.79
CA LEU A 49 -5.10 3.51 -16.57
C LEU A 49 -5.11 2.28 -15.64
N ALA A 50 -5.25 1.07 -16.18
CA ALA A 50 -5.18 -0.17 -15.40
C ALA A 50 -3.79 -0.40 -14.78
N VAL A 51 -2.72 -0.10 -15.51
CA VAL A 51 -1.34 -0.13 -14.97
C VAL A 51 -1.18 0.87 -13.83
N LEU A 52 -1.74 2.08 -14.00
CA LEU A 52 -1.70 3.10 -12.95
C LEU A 52 -2.50 2.66 -11.72
N MET A 53 -3.68 2.07 -11.91
CA MET A 53 -4.48 1.52 -10.81
C MET A 53 -3.69 0.46 -10.02
N LEU A 54 -3.05 -0.48 -10.71
CA LEU A 54 -2.19 -1.49 -10.08
C LEU A 54 -1.05 -0.84 -9.29
N GLN A 55 -0.40 0.17 -9.87
CA GLN A 55 0.69 0.88 -9.20
C GLN A 55 0.22 1.49 -7.88
N GLU A 56 -0.93 2.17 -7.88
CA GLU A 56 -1.46 2.81 -6.67
C GLU A 56 -1.92 1.78 -5.63
N CYS A 57 -2.52 0.67 -6.06
CA CYS A 57 -2.85 -0.46 -5.20
C CYS A 57 -1.60 -1.05 -4.53
N VAL A 58 -0.52 -1.24 -5.29
CA VAL A 58 0.76 -1.72 -4.74
C VAL A 58 1.37 -0.68 -3.82
N GLU A 59 1.27 0.60 -4.15
CA GLU A 59 1.80 1.68 -3.31
C GLU A 59 1.08 1.74 -1.96
N SER A 60 -0.26 1.63 -1.93
CA SER A 60 -1.02 1.58 -0.67
C SER A 60 -0.74 0.30 0.12
N ALA A 61 -0.65 -0.86 -0.54
CA ALA A 61 -0.28 -2.13 0.08
C ALA A 61 1.10 -2.04 0.80
N ARG A 62 2.10 -1.47 0.12
CA ARG A 62 3.45 -1.31 0.68
C ARG A 62 3.46 -0.35 1.87
N ARG A 63 2.63 0.69 1.87
CA ARG A 63 2.49 1.60 3.02
C ARG A 63 1.83 0.92 4.21
N LEU A 64 0.74 0.20 3.98
CA LEU A 64 0.07 -0.59 5.01
C LEU A 64 1.05 -1.55 5.69
N ALA A 65 1.80 -2.32 4.89
CA ALA A 65 2.79 -3.24 5.42
C ALA A 65 3.89 -2.54 6.22
N THR A 66 4.41 -1.39 5.75
CA THR A 66 5.39 -0.62 6.52
C THR A 66 4.82 -0.15 7.86
N ILE A 67 3.56 0.32 7.89
CA ILE A 67 2.91 0.79 9.11
C ILE A 67 2.72 -0.36 10.10
N VAL A 68 2.11 -1.47 9.66
CA VAL A 68 1.87 -2.64 10.51
C VAL A 68 3.19 -3.20 11.06
N LEU A 69 4.21 -3.34 10.22
CA LEU A 69 5.53 -3.81 10.66
C LEU A 69 6.22 -2.81 11.60
N GLY A 70 6.08 -1.50 11.33
CA GLY A 70 6.64 -0.45 12.18
C GLY A 70 6.02 -0.45 13.57
N LEU A 71 4.68 -0.51 13.64
CA LEU A 71 3.92 -0.60 14.89
C LEU A 71 4.26 -1.88 15.67
N THR A 72 4.37 -3.02 14.99
CA THR A 72 4.70 -4.32 15.62
C THR A 72 6.14 -4.34 16.19
N ASN A 73 7.11 -3.76 15.49
CA ASN A 73 8.53 -3.90 15.85
C ASN A 73 9.05 -2.76 16.72
N SER A 74 8.49 -1.56 16.64
CA SER A 74 8.94 -0.40 17.42
C SER A 74 7.94 0.76 17.36
N SER A 75 6.94 0.76 18.25
CA SER A 75 5.97 1.87 18.37
C SER A 75 6.63 3.24 18.59
N GLY A 76 7.86 3.30 19.14
CA GLY A 76 8.62 4.54 19.33
C GLY A 76 9.42 5.04 18.12
N ASN A 77 9.48 4.31 16.99
CA ASN A 77 10.35 4.65 15.86
C ASN A 77 9.66 4.54 14.48
N LEU A 78 8.33 4.61 14.45
CA LEU A 78 7.52 4.50 13.23
C LEU A 78 7.92 5.53 12.16
N ALA A 79 8.29 6.74 12.59
CA ALA A 79 8.74 7.80 11.68
C ALA A 79 10.03 7.41 10.92
N GLN A 80 10.97 6.71 11.55
CA GLN A 80 12.15 6.21 10.85
C GLN A 80 11.77 5.12 9.84
N TYR A 81 10.92 4.16 10.23
CA TYR A 81 10.45 3.11 9.32
C TYR A 81 9.79 3.66 8.05
N LEU A 82 8.99 4.72 8.17
CA LEU A 82 8.30 5.34 7.05
C LEU A 82 9.18 6.26 6.19
N ARG A 83 10.38 6.61 6.64
CA ARG A 83 11.39 7.35 5.85
C ARG A 83 12.30 6.44 5.05
N GLU A 84 12.43 5.18 5.46
CA GLU A 84 13.15 4.15 4.71
C GLU A 84 12.33 3.68 3.50
N PRO A 85 12.94 2.95 2.55
CA PRO A 85 12.20 2.32 1.47
C PRO A 85 11.04 1.47 2.00
N LEU A 86 9.83 1.69 1.46
CA LEU A 86 8.63 0.98 1.88
C LEU A 86 8.80 -0.55 1.78
N ALA A 87 8.07 -1.28 2.62
CA ALA A 87 8.05 -2.73 2.65
C ALA A 87 7.96 -3.32 1.23
N GLY A 88 8.88 -4.24 0.94
CA GLY A 88 8.88 -5.04 -0.28
C GLY A 88 8.02 -6.30 -0.14
N ALA A 89 8.18 -7.25 -1.06
CA ALA A 89 7.38 -8.46 -1.07
C ALA A 89 7.60 -9.33 0.18
N THR A 90 8.81 -9.31 0.74
CA THR A 90 9.11 -9.99 2.02
C THR A 90 8.37 -9.33 3.19
N GLY A 91 8.38 -8.00 3.26
CA GLY A 91 7.66 -7.26 4.30
C GLY A 91 6.14 -7.48 4.21
N TRP A 92 5.59 -7.47 2.99
CA TRP A 92 4.18 -7.82 2.75
C TRP A 92 3.85 -9.22 3.29
N ARG A 93 4.65 -10.24 2.98
CA ARG A 93 4.43 -11.60 3.49
C ARG A 93 4.49 -11.65 5.02
N SER A 94 5.49 -11.00 5.62
CA SER A 94 5.59 -10.94 7.08
C SER A 94 4.38 -10.25 7.73
N MET A 95 3.84 -9.21 7.10
CA MET A 95 2.60 -8.58 7.55
C MET A 95 1.41 -9.54 7.47
N VAL A 96 1.24 -10.24 6.35
CA VAL A 96 0.18 -11.25 6.19
C VAL A 96 0.31 -12.35 7.24
N ASP A 97 1.53 -12.86 7.46
CA ASP A 97 1.79 -13.87 8.49
C ASP A 97 1.42 -13.36 9.90
N ILE A 98 1.67 -12.07 10.20
CA ILE A 98 1.25 -11.46 11.48
C ILE A 98 -0.27 -11.49 11.61
N ILE A 99 -0.99 -11.07 10.57
CA ILE A 99 -2.46 -10.96 10.55
C ILE A 99 -3.11 -12.34 10.64
N GLU A 100 -2.70 -13.29 9.79
CA GLU A 100 -3.29 -14.64 9.72
C GLU A 100 -3.07 -15.47 11.00
N ASN A 101 -2.08 -15.11 11.82
CA ASN A 101 -1.82 -15.76 13.10
C ASN A 101 -2.58 -15.12 14.28
N ARG A 102 -3.51 -14.18 14.05
CA ARG A 102 -4.35 -13.58 15.12
C ARG A 102 -5.75 -14.17 15.10
N SER A 103 -6.27 -14.41 16.29
CA SER A 103 -7.59 -15.03 16.48
C SER A 103 -8.70 -14.01 16.71
N SER A 104 -8.37 -12.77 17.09
CA SER A 104 -9.34 -11.70 17.32
C SER A 104 -8.76 -10.31 17.06
N ALA A 105 -9.66 -9.32 16.97
CA ALA A 105 -9.30 -7.92 16.79
C ALA A 105 -8.49 -7.39 17.98
N GLU A 106 -8.86 -7.76 19.21
CA GLU A 106 -8.18 -7.31 20.43
C GLU A 106 -6.71 -7.75 20.44
N GLU A 107 -6.41 -8.98 20.01
CA GLU A 107 -5.03 -9.48 19.93
C GLU A 107 -4.18 -8.67 18.93
N LEU A 108 -4.78 -8.25 17.80
CA LEU A 108 -4.08 -7.45 16.80
C LEU A 108 -3.93 -5.99 17.26
N ILE A 109 -4.95 -5.39 17.87
CA ILE A 109 -4.89 -4.03 18.44
C ILE A 109 -3.78 -3.94 19.51
N GLU A 110 -3.76 -4.88 20.45
CA GLU A 110 -2.75 -4.94 21.51
C GLU A 110 -1.34 -5.05 20.92
N MET A 111 -1.17 -5.92 19.92
CA MET A 111 0.11 -6.09 19.23
C MET A 111 0.58 -4.83 18.49
N LEU A 112 -0.33 -4.10 17.86
CA LEU A 112 0.00 -2.87 17.15
C LEU A 112 0.15 -1.67 18.08
N HIS A 113 -0.03 -1.86 19.39
CA HIS A 113 -0.03 -0.79 20.39
C HIS A 113 -1.04 0.32 20.08
N LEU A 114 -2.21 -0.07 19.58
CA LEU A 114 -3.34 0.83 19.28
C LEU A 114 -4.42 0.72 20.36
N ASP A 115 -5.46 1.56 20.26
CA ASP A 115 -6.65 1.48 21.11
C ASP A 115 -7.88 1.00 20.32
N PHE A 116 -9.05 0.96 20.99
CA PHE A 116 -10.30 0.46 20.42
C PHE A 116 -10.81 1.27 19.21
N GLN A 117 -10.29 2.46 18.95
CA GLN A 117 -10.69 3.24 17.77
C GLN A 117 -10.27 2.56 16.46
N ALA A 118 -9.26 1.70 16.50
CA ALA A 118 -8.82 0.92 15.34
C ALA A 118 -9.66 -0.36 15.10
N GLU A 119 -10.63 -0.67 15.97
CA GLU A 119 -11.33 -1.96 16.00
C GLU A 119 -12.04 -2.29 14.69
N GLN A 120 -12.73 -1.33 14.07
CA GLN A 120 -13.42 -1.58 12.80
C GLN A 120 -12.43 -2.01 11.70
N SER A 121 -11.38 -1.23 11.50
CA SER A 121 -10.37 -1.43 10.45
C SER A 121 -9.56 -2.70 10.69
N VAL A 122 -9.32 -3.06 11.96
CA VAL A 122 -8.73 -4.34 12.34
C VAL A 122 -9.65 -5.51 11.99
N ASN A 123 -10.94 -5.43 12.30
CA ASN A 123 -11.90 -6.48 11.96
C ASN A 123 -12.01 -6.68 10.44
N GLU A 124 -12.13 -5.59 9.68
CA GLU A 124 -12.16 -5.63 8.22
C GLU A 124 -10.88 -6.25 7.64
N LEU A 125 -9.71 -5.91 8.18
CA LEU A 125 -8.43 -6.49 7.78
C LEU A 125 -8.36 -7.99 8.08
N LEU A 126 -8.81 -8.44 9.26
CA LEU A 126 -8.86 -9.86 9.64
C LEU A 126 -9.84 -10.67 8.78
N ASP A 127 -10.96 -10.07 8.39
CA ASP A 127 -11.95 -10.71 7.52
C ASP A 127 -11.52 -10.76 6.05
N THR A 128 -10.52 -9.98 5.66
CA THR A 128 -10.01 -9.91 4.29
C THR A 128 -9.21 -11.16 3.93
N ARG A 129 -9.70 -11.89 2.93
CA ARG A 129 -9.04 -13.08 2.40
C ARG A 129 -8.13 -12.77 1.24
N GLY A 130 -7.06 -13.56 1.10
CA GLY A 130 -6.22 -13.53 -0.10
C GLY A 130 -5.23 -12.37 -0.15
N LEU A 131 -4.94 -11.71 0.99
CA LEU A 131 -3.90 -10.67 1.08
C LEU A 131 -2.55 -11.17 0.49
N ILE A 132 -2.23 -12.44 0.67
CA ILE A 132 -1.00 -13.04 0.12
C ILE A 132 -0.87 -12.90 -1.41
N HIS A 133 -1.97 -12.77 -2.16
CA HIS A 133 -1.95 -12.63 -3.62
C HIS A 133 -1.30 -11.32 -4.08
N TYR A 134 -1.27 -10.29 -3.24
CA TYR A 134 -0.59 -9.02 -3.53
C TYR A 134 0.94 -9.11 -3.43
N ALA A 135 1.51 -10.22 -2.95
CA ALA A 135 2.97 -10.39 -2.88
C ALA A 135 3.66 -10.32 -4.25
N VAL A 136 3.01 -10.81 -5.31
CA VAL A 136 3.55 -10.76 -6.68
C VAL A 136 3.49 -9.33 -7.25
N PRO A 137 2.34 -8.63 -7.22
CA PRO A 137 2.29 -7.19 -7.54
C PRO A 137 3.30 -6.35 -6.76
N VAL A 138 3.43 -6.56 -5.44
CA VAL A 138 4.42 -5.83 -4.63
C VAL A 138 5.84 -6.10 -5.12
N SER A 139 6.18 -7.35 -5.41
CA SER A 139 7.51 -7.74 -5.93
C SER A 139 7.83 -7.09 -7.27
N LEU A 140 6.84 -6.95 -8.17
CA LEU A 140 7.00 -6.32 -9.48
C LEU A 140 7.38 -4.84 -9.41
N TYR A 141 6.97 -4.13 -8.36
CA TYR A 141 7.22 -2.70 -8.19
C TYR A 141 8.33 -2.40 -7.16
N GLU A 142 8.91 -3.44 -6.54
CA GLU A 142 9.90 -3.27 -5.48
C GLU A 142 11.19 -2.60 -5.99
N ALA A 143 11.64 -2.98 -7.19
CA ALA A 143 12.84 -2.42 -7.83
C ALA A 143 12.56 -1.17 -8.70
N GLY A 144 11.33 -0.65 -8.68
CA GLY A 144 10.89 0.47 -9.52
C GLY A 144 9.78 0.07 -10.49
N LEU A 145 9.50 0.92 -11.48
CA LEU A 145 8.39 0.69 -12.41
C LEU A 145 8.67 -0.51 -13.34
N PRO A 146 7.71 -1.45 -13.50
CA PRO A 146 7.86 -2.57 -14.42
C PRO A 146 7.79 -2.11 -15.88
N SER A 147 8.39 -2.91 -16.76
CA SER A 147 8.08 -2.86 -18.19
C SER A 147 6.69 -3.46 -18.41
N VAL A 148 5.88 -2.78 -19.23
CA VAL A 148 4.51 -3.23 -19.52
C VAL A 148 4.35 -3.46 -21.02
N VAL A 149 3.80 -4.62 -21.36
CA VAL A 149 3.44 -4.98 -22.73
C VAL A 149 1.98 -5.41 -22.74
N ILE A 150 1.20 -4.87 -23.68
CA ILE A 150 -0.17 -5.31 -23.92
C ILE A 150 -0.09 -6.52 -24.84
N HIS A 151 -0.54 -7.68 -24.35
CA HIS A 151 -0.74 -8.83 -25.20
C HIS A 151 -2.21 -8.82 -25.67
N PRO A 152 -2.48 -8.62 -26.98
CA PRO A 152 -3.82 -8.80 -27.50
C PRO A 152 -4.15 -10.30 -27.41
N ALA A 153 -5.21 -10.67 -26.69
CA ALA A 153 -5.70 -12.04 -26.74
C ALA A 153 -6.65 -12.21 -27.93
N SER A 154 -6.81 -13.46 -28.37
CA SER A 154 -7.56 -13.84 -29.57
C SER A 154 -9.09 -13.68 -29.46
N ASN A 155 -9.59 -13.18 -28.34
CA ASN A 155 -11.00 -13.15 -27.94
C ASN A 155 -11.46 -11.78 -27.40
N ASP A 156 -10.92 -10.67 -27.91
CA ASP A 156 -11.19 -9.27 -27.51
C ASP A 156 -10.84 -8.92 -26.06
N LYS A 157 -10.31 -9.86 -25.27
CA LYS A 157 -9.70 -9.59 -23.98
C LYS A 157 -8.23 -9.25 -24.19
N SER A 158 -7.75 -8.20 -23.55
CA SER A 158 -6.33 -7.85 -23.61
C SER A 158 -5.72 -8.12 -22.24
N ASP A 159 -4.51 -8.67 -22.22
CA ASP A 159 -3.78 -8.90 -20.99
C ASP A 159 -2.63 -7.91 -20.89
N LEU A 160 -2.41 -7.38 -19.69
CA LEU A 160 -1.17 -6.69 -19.35
C LEU A 160 -0.15 -7.71 -18.91
N VAL A 161 0.96 -7.79 -19.64
CA VAL A 161 2.14 -8.53 -19.21
C VAL A 161 3.12 -7.54 -18.61
N LEU A 162 3.33 -7.67 -17.30
CA LEU A 162 4.28 -6.86 -16.55
C LEU A 162 5.54 -7.67 -16.29
N GLN A 163 6.69 -7.05 -16.49
CA GLN A 163 8.00 -7.67 -16.28
C GLN A 163 8.91 -6.70 -15.52
N ASN A 164 9.55 -7.20 -14.47
CA ASN A 164 10.60 -6.48 -13.77
C ASN A 164 11.59 -7.46 -13.13
N HIS A 165 12.45 -6.95 -12.26
CA HIS A 165 13.22 -7.75 -11.33
C HIS A 165 12.78 -7.42 -9.90
N ASP A 166 12.87 -8.39 -9.01
CA ASP A 166 12.77 -8.13 -7.57
C ASP A 166 14.02 -7.43 -7.02
N ARG A 167 14.05 -7.22 -5.71
CA ARG A 167 15.18 -6.59 -5.01
C ARG A 167 16.49 -7.35 -5.15
N ASP A 168 16.45 -8.68 -5.31
CA ASP A 168 17.62 -9.54 -5.50
C ASP A 168 18.04 -9.66 -6.97
N ARG A 169 17.39 -8.89 -7.85
CA ARG A 169 17.56 -8.91 -9.32
C ARG A 169 17.10 -10.22 -9.96
N SER A 170 16.23 -10.98 -9.30
CA SER A 170 15.58 -12.13 -9.91
C SER A 170 14.42 -11.67 -10.79
N PRO A 171 14.21 -12.25 -11.98
CA PRO A 171 13.12 -11.85 -12.86
C PRO A 171 11.75 -12.16 -12.24
N VAL A 172 10.84 -11.20 -12.31
CA VAL A 172 9.45 -11.32 -11.87
C VAL A 172 8.53 -10.88 -13.00
N SER A 173 7.45 -11.62 -13.21
CA SER A 173 6.43 -11.29 -14.19
C SER A 173 5.04 -11.60 -13.69
N ALA A 174 4.05 -10.80 -14.08
CA ALA A 174 2.64 -11.11 -13.89
C ALA A 174 1.85 -10.81 -15.15
N THR A 175 0.73 -11.51 -15.28
CA THR A 175 -0.28 -11.24 -16.31
C THR A 175 -1.54 -10.78 -15.60
N ILE A 176 -2.06 -9.62 -15.99
CA ILE A 176 -3.27 -9.04 -15.41
C ILE A 176 -4.31 -8.89 -16.52
N PRO A 177 -5.47 -9.57 -16.40
CA PRO A 177 -6.57 -9.37 -17.31
C PRO A 177 -7.08 -7.92 -17.25
N LEU A 178 -7.27 -7.28 -18.40
CA LEU A 178 -7.90 -5.96 -18.49
C LEU A 178 -9.43 -6.05 -18.45
N GLU A 179 -9.95 -6.75 -17.44
CA GLU A 179 -11.39 -6.85 -17.18
C GLU A 179 -11.82 -5.75 -16.20
N GLU A 180 -13.00 -5.17 -16.42
CA GLU A 180 -13.52 -4.08 -15.60
C GLU A 180 -13.62 -4.50 -14.13
N GLU A 181 -14.07 -5.73 -13.87
CA GLU A 181 -14.18 -6.28 -12.52
C GLU A 181 -12.83 -6.33 -11.80
N GLN A 182 -11.74 -6.62 -12.52
CA GLN A 182 -10.40 -6.66 -11.94
C GLN A 182 -9.89 -5.26 -11.59
N ILE A 183 -10.20 -4.27 -12.43
CA ILE A 183 -9.77 -2.89 -12.20
C ILE A 183 -10.55 -2.28 -11.04
N VAL A 184 -11.86 -2.55 -10.95
CA VAL A 184 -12.68 -2.16 -9.81
C VAL A 184 -12.17 -2.83 -8.53
N ALA A 185 -11.87 -4.13 -8.56
CA ALA A 185 -11.32 -4.83 -7.40
C ALA A 185 -9.97 -4.26 -6.93
N LEU A 186 -9.10 -3.82 -7.85
CA LEU A 186 -7.87 -3.09 -7.49
C LEU A 186 -8.17 -1.72 -6.86
N GLY A 187 -9.20 -1.03 -7.34
CA GLY A 187 -9.68 0.22 -6.76
C GLY A 187 -10.19 0.04 -5.33
N ASP A 188 -11.06 -0.94 -5.12
CA ASP A 188 -11.60 -1.29 -3.81
C ASP A 188 -10.48 -1.65 -2.82
N ALA A 189 -9.57 -2.55 -3.22
CA ALA A 189 -8.41 -2.91 -2.41
C ALA A 189 -7.49 -1.71 -2.11
N THR A 190 -7.35 -0.77 -3.05
CA THR A 190 -6.59 0.47 -2.81
C THR A 190 -7.27 1.30 -1.72
N GLY A 191 -8.59 1.45 -1.77
CA GLY A 191 -9.38 2.13 -0.76
C GLY A 191 -9.27 1.48 0.62
N ASP A 192 -9.37 0.16 0.69
CA ASP A 192 -9.22 -0.62 1.92
C ASP A 192 -7.83 -0.41 2.54
N PHE A 193 -6.76 -0.59 1.76
CA PHE A 193 -5.38 -0.43 2.25
C PHE A 193 -5.09 1.00 2.73
N VAL A 194 -5.64 2.01 2.05
CA VAL A 194 -5.53 3.41 2.47
C VAL A 194 -6.29 3.63 3.77
N THR A 195 -7.53 3.16 3.87
CA THR A 195 -8.37 3.30 5.06
C THR A 195 -7.68 2.70 6.28
N TRP A 196 -7.27 1.43 6.20
CA TRP A 196 -6.59 0.77 7.32
C TRP A 196 -5.27 1.44 7.69
N SER A 197 -4.45 1.84 6.71
CA SER A 197 -3.21 2.58 6.97
C SER A 197 -3.45 3.89 7.72
N ARG A 198 -4.51 4.61 7.33
CA ARG A 198 -4.86 5.90 7.93
C ARG A 198 -5.41 5.74 9.32
N ASP A 199 -6.25 4.75 9.55
CA ASP A 199 -6.84 4.52 10.87
C ASP A 199 -5.76 4.07 11.85
N PHE A 200 -4.88 3.14 11.47
CA PHE A 200 -3.79 2.70 12.35
C PHE A 200 -2.81 3.82 12.69
N LEU A 201 -2.39 4.62 11.70
CA LEU A 201 -1.50 5.75 11.95
C LEU A 201 -2.21 6.89 12.71
N GLY A 202 -3.49 7.13 12.44
CA GLY A 202 -4.29 8.15 13.12
C GLY A 202 -4.44 7.84 14.61
N VAL A 203 -4.85 6.61 14.93
CA VAL A 203 -4.96 6.15 16.33
C VAL A 203 -3.62 6.21 17.05
N PHE A 204 -2.53 5.82 16.38
CA PHE A 204 -1.18 5.97 16.94
C PHE A 204 -0.83 7.43 17.27
N LEU A 205 -1.17 8.38 16.39
CA LEU A 205 -0.94 9.81 16.60
C LEU A 205 -1.77 10.37 17.76
N ASP A 206 -3.03 9.94 17.89
CA ASP A 206 -3.93 10.38 18.95
C ASP A 206 -3.48 9.89 20.34
N ILE A 207 -2.97 8.65 20.42
CA ILE A 207 -2.34 8.11 21.63
C ILE A 207 -1.10 8.95 21.99
N ALA A 208 -0.20 9.17 21.04
CA ALA A 208 1.02 9.95 21.27
C ALA A 208 0.74 11.41 21.68
N ALA A 209 -0.36 12.01 21.19
CA ALA A 209 -0.80 13.34 21.59
C ALA A 209 -1.39 13.39 23.01
N SER A 210 -1.95 12.27 23.49
CA SER A 210 -2.58 12.17 24.81
C SER A 210 -1.57 11.92 25.95
N GLU A 211 -0.37 11.42 25.62
CA GLU A 211 0.71 11.12 26.58
C GLU A 211 1.64 12.34 26.85
N ASN A 212 1.50 13.42 26.09
CA ASN A 212 2.27 14.67 26.23
C ASN A 212 1.49 15.78 26.95
#